data_AF-A0A524NYK6-F1
#
_entry.id   AF-A0A524NYK6-F1
#
_cell.length_a   1.000
_cell.length_b   1.000
_cell.length_c   1.000
_cell.angle_alpha   90.00
_cell.angle_beta   90.00
_cell.angle_gamma   90.00
#
_symmetry.space_group_name_H-M   'P 1'
#
loop_
_entity.id
_entity.type
_entity.pdbx_description
1 polymer ?
#
loop_
_entity_poly.entity_id
_entity_poly.type
_entity_poly.pdbx_seq_one_letter_code
_entity_poly.pdbx_strand_id
1 'polypeptide(L)'
;MNETEAQSELIVSKPITRWYGIDILRGIGILGVIFIHAVIMNYALIDEIDLDNLPPYLMVLYIMDFWGGIYALISGTVNIYAIYQHSIAVNEQSNIDRSEAKFESYRWKYLFKYGFILLLLHFLYSYALGPTYHDFETGIHKYSLIPGILRQGWGYSVNPERMITSSALSMIALNLLVLGLLAFWLFRNNPKQKLKRNKRIFLILGFIFVSFAFFQIPLNIIYLNLVDANKYFPVLFL
;
A
#
# COMPACT_ATOMS: atom_id res chain seq x y z
N MET A 1 -7.31 31.15 -55.19
CA MET A 1 -7.11 29.69 -55.04
C MET A 1 -5.61 29.47 -55.05
N ASN A 2 -4.91 28.95 -54.04
CA ASN A 2 -5.29 28.19 -52.85
C ASN A 2 -4.17 28.37 -51.80
N GLU A 3 -4.48 28.90 -50.62
CA GLU A 3 -3.59 28.84 -49.43
C GLU A 3 -4.36 28.35 -48.18
N THR A 4 -5.61 27.91 -48.34
CA THR A 4 -6.53 27.57 -47.24
C THR A 4 -6.68 26.08 -46.97
N GLU A 5 -5.83 25.22 -47.54
CA GLU A 5 -5.86 23.77 -47.34
C GLU A 5 -4.55 23.19 -46.78
N ALA A 6 -3.73 24.02 -46.12
CA ALA A 6 -2.64 23.52 -45.28
C ALA A 6 -3.20 23.04 -43.93
N GLN A 7 -3.92 21.92 -43.99
CA GLN A 7 -3.92 20.83 -43.01
C GLN A 7 -3.71 21.27 -41.54
N SER A 8 -4.77 21.83 -40.95
CA SER A 8 -5.01 21.60 -39.53
C SER A 8 -5.49 20.16 -39.35
N GLU A 9 -4.61 19.18 -39.57
CA GLU A 9 -4.80 17.87 -38.96
C GLU A 9 -4.66 18.08 -37.45
N LEU A 10 -5.77 18.47 -36.82
CA LEU A 10 -5.99 18.26 -35.41
C LEU A 10 -5.70 16.77 -35.19
N ILE A 11 -4.52 16.48 -34.66
CA ILE A 11 -4.16 15.15 -34.16
C ILE A 11 -5.20 14.87 -33.08
N VAL A 12 -6.29 14.21 -33.47
CA VAL A 12 -7.31 13.73 -32.54
C VAL A 12 -6.60 12.66 -31.72
N SER A 13 -6.06 13.09 -30.58
CA SER A 13 -5.43 12.19 -29.64
C SER A 13 -6.43 11.09 -29.32
N LYS A 14 -6.01 9.85 -29.57
CA LYS A 14 -6.85 8.68 -29.35
C LYS A 14 -7.38 8.74 -27.91
N PRO A 15 -8.70 8.76 -27.68
CA PRO A 15 -9.23 8.91 -26.34
C PRO A 15 -8.66 7.81 -25.45
N ILE A 16 -8.07 8.20 -24.32
CA ILE A 16 -7.54 7.25 -23.34
C ILE A 16 -8.72 6.40 -22.87
N THR A 17 -8.76 5.15 -23.32
CA THR A 17 -9.86 4.25 -23.01
C THR A 17 -9.69 3.80 -21.56
N ARG A 18 -10.50 4.36 -20.67
CA ARG A 18 -10.56 3.92 -19.27
C ARG A 18 -11.27 2.58 -19.22
N TRP A 19 -10.63 1.59 -18.62
CA TRP A 19 -11.17 0.24 -18.51
C TRP A 19 -12.08 0.16 -17.28
N TYR A 20 -13.32 0.67 -17.42
CA TYR A 20 -14.29 0.71 -16.32
C TYR A 20 -14.51 -0.65 -15.63
N GLY A 21 -14.48 -1.75 -16.39
CA GLY A 21 -14.58 -3.11 -15.83
C GLY A 21 -13.43 -3.45 -14.87
N ILE A 22 -12.21 -2.98 -15.15
CA ILE A 22 -11.06 -3.18 -14.25
C ILE A 22 -11.25 -2.36 -12.97
N ASP A 23 -11.76 -1.14 -13.07
CA ASP A 23 -12.03 -0.30 -11.91
C ASP A 23 -13.14 -0.87 -11.02
N ILE A 24 -14.19 -1.44 -11.61
CA ILE A 24 -15.26 -2.14 -10.87
C ILE A 24 -14.70 -3.38 -10.17
N LEU A 25 -13.95 -4.22 -10.90
CA LEU A 25 -13.31 -5.41 -10.32
C LEU A 25 -12.39 -5.03 -9.14
N ARG A 26 -11.69 -3.89 -9.26
CA ARG A 26 -10.89 -3.36 -8.15
C ARG A 26 -11.73 -2.94 -6.96
N GLY A 27 -12.80 -2.18 -7.19
CA GLY A 27 -13.73 -1.78 -6.13
C GLY A 27 -14.28 -2.99 -5.37
N ILE A 28 -14.72 -4.02 -6.10
CA ILE A 28 -15.17 -5.29 -5.52
C ILE A 28 -14.05 -5.95 -4.71
N GLY A 29 -12.84 -6.01 -5.24
CA GLY A 29 -11.68 -6.55 -4.52
C GLY A 29 -11.39 -5.82 -3.20
N ILE A 30 -11.41 -4.48 -3.20
CA ILE A 30 -11.20 -3.68 -1.98
C ILE A 30 -12.31 -3.95 -0.95
N LEU A 31 -13.57 -3.94 -1.38
CA LEU A 31 -14.70 -4.23 -0.49
C LEU A 31 -14.63 -5.66 0.06
N GLY A 32 -14.23 -6.62 -0.77
CA GLY A 32 -14.01 -8.02 -0.37
C GLY A 32 -12.92 -8.14 0.69
N VAL A 33 -11.78 -7.49 0.50
CA VAL A 33 -10.67 -7.49 1.49
C VAL A 33 -11.13 -6.87 2.81
N ILE A 34 -11.80 -5.70 2.77
CA ILE A 34 -12.33 -5.05 3.98
C ILE A 34 -13.31 -5.98 4.71
N PHE A 35 -14.21 -6.61 3.97
CA PHE A 35 -15.19 -7.53 4.53
C PHE A 35 -14.51 -8.74 5.17
N ILE A 36 -13.54 -9.37 4.49
CA ILE A 36 -12.79 -10.52 5.02
C ILE A 36 -12.02 -10.13 6.28
N HIS A 37 -11.28 -9.01 6.28
CA HIS A 37 -10.58 -8.52 7.47
C HIS A 37 -11.55 -8.31 8.64
N ALA A 38 -12.72 -7.72 8.39
CA ALA A 38 -13.72 -7.52 9.43
C ALA A 38 -14.27 -8.86 9.97
N VAL A 39 -14.53 -9.83 9.11
CA VAL A 39 -14.99 -11.17 9.50
C VAL A 39 -13.94 -11.89 10.34
N ILE A 40 -12.68 -11.92 9.90
CA ILE A 40 -11.58 -12.59 10.63
C ILE A 40 -11.36 -11.91 11.99
N MET A 41 -11.21 -10.58 12.02
CA MET A 41 -10.89 -9.84 13.25
C MET A 41 -12.02 -9.84 14.29
N ASN A 42 -13.26 -10.13 13.88
CA ASN A 42 -14.42 -10.21 14.78
C ASN A 42 -14.94 -11.64 14.93
N TYR A 43 -14.19 -12.64 14.46
CA TYR A 43 -14.56 -14.03 14.65
C TYR A 43 -14.37 -14.38 16.13
N ALA A 44 -15.49 -14.53 16.85
CA ALA A 44 -15.49 -14.66 18.31
C ALA A 44 -14.75 -15.90 18.83
N LEU A 45 -14.58 -16.92 17.99
CA LEU A 45 -13.92 -18.20 18.32
C LEU A 45 -12.52 -18.29 17.72
N ILE A 46 -11.92 -17.17 17.29
CA ILE A 46 -10.60 -17.20 16.67
C ILE A 46 -9.54 -17.78 17.61
N ASP A 47 -9.73 -17.58 18.92
CA ASP A 47 -8.85 -18.07 19.99
C ASP A 47 -9.01 -19.59 20.24
N GLU A 48 -10.08 -20.21 19.73
CA GLU A 48 -10.37 -21.64 19.88
C GLU A 48 -10.01 -22.45 18.62
N ILE A 49 -9.43 -21.80 17.61
CA ILE A 49 -9.06 -22.46 16.36
C ILE A 49 -7.82 -23.32 16.58
N ASP A 50 -7.97 -24.63 16.35
CA ASP A 50 -6.86 -25.57 16.25
C ASP A 50 -6.03 -25.26 14.99
N LEU A 51 -4.84 -24.67 15.18
CA LEU A 51 -3.92 -24.32 14.10
C LEU A 51 -3.27 -25.55 13.46
N ASP A 52 -3.16 -26.67 14.18
CA ASP A 52 -2.58 -27.91 13.68
C ASP A 52 -3.55 -28.68 12.77
N ASN A 53 -4.85 -28.40 12.89
CA ASN A 53 -5.90 -29.01 12.07
C ASN A 53 -6.88 -27.98 11.51
N LEU A 54 -6.32 -26.96 10.83
CA LEU A 54 -7.09 -25.84 10.31
C LEU A 54 -8.11 -26.30 9.24
N PRO A 55 -9.41 -26.04 9.40
CA PRO A 55 -10.41 -26.32 8.38
C PRO A 55 -10.04 -25.66 7.04
N PRO A 56 -10.23 -26.33 5.88
CA PRO A 56 -9.80 -25.80 4.58
C PRO A 56 -10.35 -24.41 4.24
N TYR A 57 -11.57 -24.07 4.67
CA TYR A 57 -12.15 -22.75 4.42
C TYR A 57 -11.44 -21.63 5.18
N LEU A 58 -10.92 -21.89 6.39
CA LEU A 58 -10.11 -20.94 7.15
C LEU A 58 -8.75 -20.75 6.48
N MET A 59 -8.13 -21.83 5.96
CA MET A 59 -6.89 -21.71 5.17
C MET A 59 -7.09 -20.78 3.97
N VAL A 60 -8.21 -20.90 3.25
CA VAL A 60 -8.54 -20.01 2.12
C VAL A 60 -8.69 -18.57 2.59
N LEU A 61 -9.38 -18.33 3.72
CA LEU A 61 -9.55 -16.97 4.26
C LEU A 61 -8.21 -16.35 4.66
N TYR A 62 -7.33 -17.09 5.34
CA TYR A 62 -5.98 -16.61 5.68
C TYR A 62 -5.15 -16.33 4.43
N ILE A 63 -5.17 -17.21 3.42
CA ILE A 63 -4.51 -16.95 2.14
C ILE A 63 -5.06 -15.67 1.52
N MET A 64 -6.38 -15.48 1.46
CA MET A 64 -6.98 -14.26 0.92
C MET A 64 -6.59 -13.00 1.71
N ASP A 65 -6.43 -13.10 3.03
CA ASP A 65 -6.01 -12.02 3.90
C ASP A 65 -4.57 -11.57 3.60
N PHE A 66 -3.63 -12.53 3.48
CA PHE A 66 -2.24 -12.26 3.09
C PHE A 66 -2.12 -11.55 1.73
N TRP A 67 -3.07 -11.78 0.82
CA TRP A 67 -3.08 -11.13 -0.49
C TRP A 67 -3.48 -9.65 -0.43
N GLY A 68 -4.05 -9.17 0.67
CA GLY A 68 -4.44 -7.77 0.85
C GLY A 68 -3.28 -6.79 0.62
N GLY A 69 -2.08 -7.14 1.09
CA GLY A 69 -0.89 -6.31 0.90
C GLY A 69 -0.36 -6.29 -0.54
N ILE A 70 -0.33 -7.45 -1.19
CA ILE A 70 0.02 -7.56 -2.61
C ILE A 70 -0.97 -6.76 -3.46
N TYR A 71 -2.26 -6.86 -3.14
CA TYR A 71 -3.30 -6.12 -3.82
C TYR A 71 -3.11 -4.60 -3.70
N ALA A 72 -2.80 -4.10 -2.49
CA ALA A 72 -2.53 -2.69 -2.27
C ALA A 72 -1.33 -2.20 -3.09
N LEU A 73 -0.25 -3.00 -3.18
CA LEU A 73 0.93 -2.67 -3.98
C LEU A 73 0.63 -2.63 -5.48
N ILE A 74 -0.05 -3.65 -6.01
CA ILE A 74 -0.42 -3.73 -7.44
C ILE A 74 -1.34 -2.56 -7.81
N SER A 75 -2.39 -2.34 -7.01
CA SER A 75 -3.35 -1.26 -7.22
C SER A 75 -2.66 0.11 -7.19
N GLY A 76 -1.80 0.35 -6.19
CA GLY A 76 -0.99 1.56 -6.09
C GLY A 76 -0.07 1.77 -7.29
N THR A 77 0.61 0.71 -7.74
CA THR A 77 1.51 0.75 -8.90
C THR A 77 0.77 1.12 -10.18
N VAL A 78 -0.37 0.49 -10.44
CA VAL A 78 -1.15 0.79 -11.65
C VAL A 78 -1.74 2.20 -11.60
N ASN A 79 -2.23 2.64 -10.45
CA ASN A 79 -2.74 4.01 -10.30
C ASN A 79 -1.64 5.05 -10.53
N ILE A 80 -0.45 4.84 -9.98
CA ILE A 80 0.70 5.73 -10.22
C ILE A 80 1.04 5.74 -11.71
N TYR A 81 1.16 4.57 -12.34
CA TYR A 81 1.43 4.51 -13.78
C TYR A 81 0.37 5.24 -14.62
N ALA A 82 -0.92 5.04 -14.32
CA ALA A 82 -2.03 5.70 -15.00
C ALA A 82 -2.02 7.22 -14.80
N ILE A 83 -1.73 7.69 -13.58
CA ILE A 83 -1.57 9.11 -13.27
C ILE A 83 -0.46 9.72 -14.12
N TYR A 84 0.70 9.07 -14.21
CA TYR A 84 1.83 9.54 -15.02
C TYR A 84 1.53 9.52 -16.52
N GLN A 85 0.87 8.47 -17.03
CA GLN A 85 0.44 8.39 -18.42
C GLN A 85 -0.54 9.52 -18.77
N HIS A 86 -1.49 9.80 -17.89
CA HIS A 86 -2.44 10.89 -18.09
C HIS A 86 -1.76 12.26 -18.07
N SER A 87 -0.80 12.52 -17.18
CA SER A 87 -0.05 13.80 -17.23
C SER A 87 0.72 13.98 -18.52
N ILE A 88 1.34 12.91 -19.02
CA ILE A 88 2.09 12.97 -20.28
C ILE A 88 1.16 13.35 -21.43
N ALA A 89 -0.03 12.75 -21.49
CA ALA A 89 -1.01 13.00 -22.55
C ALA A 89 -1.60 14.41 -22.49
N VAL A 90 -1.95 14.91 -21.29
CA VAL A 90 -2.44 16.30 -21.13
C VAL A 90 -1.39 17.32 -21.59
N ASN A 91 -0.12 17.10 -21.22
CA ASN A 91 0.99 17.96 -21.65
C ASN A 91 1.25 17.90 -23.17
N GLU A 92 0.83 16.84 -23.87
CA GLU A 92 0.88 16.77 -25.34
C GLU A 92 -0.24 17.56 -26.00
N GLN A 93 -1.44 17.51 -25.43
CA GLN A 93 -2.61 18.19 -25.97
C GLN A 93 -2.49 19.71 -25.86
N SER A 94 -1.85 20.20 -24.79
CA SER A 94 -1.95 21.60 -24.41
C SER A 94 -0.90 22.50 -25.08
N ASN A 95 0.14 21.95 -25.74
CA ASN A 95 1.28 22.72 -26.25
C ASN A 95 1.90 23.67 -25.20
N ILE A 96 1.64 23.41 -23.90
CA ILE A 96 2.04 24.33 -22.85
C ILE A 96 3.55 24.22 -22.66
N ASP A 97 4.16 25.40 -22.69
CA ASP A 97 5.58 25.65 -22.60
C ASP A 97 6.22 24.91 -21.42
N ARG A 98 7.52 24.58 -21.53
CA ARG A 98 8.30 23.74 -20.58
C ARG A 98 8.22 24.17 -19.10
N SER A 99 7.71 25.36 -18.83
CA SER A 99 7.29 25.85 -17.50
C SER A 99 6.34 24.88 -16.78
N GLU A 100 5.41 24.20 -17.47
CA GLU A 100 4.51 23.19 -16.89
C GLU A 100 5.13 21.80 -16.70
N ALA A 101 6.35 21.55 -17.21
CA ALA A 101 7.11 20.36 -16.80
C ALA A 101 7.42 20.37 -15.28
N LYS A 102 7.25 21.54 -14.62
CA LYS A 102 7.20 21.63 -13.16
C LYS A 102 6.09 20.75 -12.55
N PHE A 103 4.92 20.59 -13.19
CA PHE A 103 3.80 19.81 -12.66
C PHE A 103 4.16 18.33 -12.43
N GLU A 104 5.02 17.74 -13.27
CA GLU A 104 5.54 16.37 -13.08
C GLU A 104 6.44 16.27 -11.85
N SER A 105 7.19 17.33 -11.53
CA SER A 105 8.08 17.38 -10.35
C SER A 105 7.35 17.52 -9.01
N TYR A 106 6.04 17.83 -9.01
CA TYR A 106 5.27 17.98 -7.77
C TYR A 106 4.53 16.70 -7.36
N ARG A 107 4.29 15.75 -8.29
CA ARG A 107 3.44 14.58 -8.00
C ARG A 107 4.06 13.59 -7.02
N TRP A 108 5.36 13.30 -7.15
CA TRP A 108 6.05 12.47 -6.18
C TRP A 108 6.06 13.12 -4.79
N LYS A 109 6.19 14.45 -4.68
CA LYS A 109 6.15 15.16 -3.39
C LYS A 109 4.82 14.94 -2.67
N TYR A 110 3.70 14.90 -3.39
CA TYR A 110 2.41 14.56 -2.80
C TYR A 110 2.36 13.10 -2.33
N LEU A 111 2.84 12.15 -3.13
CA LEU A 111 2.93 10.74 -2.69
C LEU A 111 3.73 10.60 -1.40
N PHE A 112 4.87 11.30 -1.29
CA PHE A 112 5.66 11.34 -0.06
C PHE A 112 4.93 12.01 1.09
N LYS A 113 4.36 13.20 0.87
CA LYS A 113 3.62 13.96 1.89
C LYS A 113 2.47 13.11 2.45
N TYR A 114 1.65 12.52 1.59
CA TYR A 114 0.53 11.68 2.02
C TYR A 114 1.01 10.36 2.62
N GLY A 115 2.09 9.77 2.11
CA GLY A 115 2.73 8.61 2.73
C GLY A 115 3.17 8.88 4.16
N PHE A 116 3.87 9.98 4.42
CA PHE A 116 4.27 10.39 5.77
C PHE A 116 3.07 10.72 6.68
N ILE A 117 2.06 11.42 6.16
CA ILE A 117 0.83 11.71 6.91
C ILE A 117 0.15 10.40 7.33
N LEU A 118 0.01 9.43 6.41
CA LEU A 118 -0.60 8.14 6.71
C LEU A 118 0.25 7.32 7.69
N LEU A 119 1.57 7.41 7.61
CA LEU A 119 2.47 6.75 8.56
C LEU A 119 2.34 7.35 9.97
N LEU A 120 2.25 8.68 10.07
CA LEU A 120 1.98 9.36 11.34
C LEU A 120 0.62 8.95 11.91
N LEU A 121 -0.41 8.92 11.06
CA LEU A 121 -1.73 8.45 11.44
C LEU A 121 -1.74 6.98 11.86
N HIS A 122 -0.92 6.13 11.24
CA HIS A 122 -0.73 4.76 11.68
C HIS A 122 -0.23 4.69 13.12
N PHE A 123 0.84 5.42 13.46
CA PHE A 123 1.35 5.42 14.83
C PHE A 123 0.34 5.95 15.84
N LEU A 124 -0.35 7.05 15.50
CA LEU A 124 -1.37 7.62 16.37
C LEU A 124 -2.55 6.66 16.56
N TYR A 125 -3.01 6.05 15.47
CA TYR A 125 -4.07 5.05 15.48
C TYR A 125 -3.66 3.83 16.30
N SER A 126 -2.50 3.22 16.03
CA SER A 126 -2.07 2.00 16.72
C SER A 126 -1.89 2.21 18.22
N TYR A 127 -1.34 3.37 18.60
CA TYR A 127 -1.17 3.79 19.99
C TYR A 127 -2.51 4.02 20.69
N ALA A 128 -3.41 4.81 20.09
CA ALA A 128 -4.61 5.27 20.78
C ALA A 128 -5.82 4.32 20.63
N LEU A 129 -6.05 3.81 19.43
CA LEU A 129 -7.31 3.19 18.98
C LEU A 129 -7.13 1.83 18.29
N GLY A 130 -5.90 1.35 18.13
CA GLY A 130 -5.65 0.12 17.38
C GLY A 130 -6.38 -1.08 18.00
N PRO A 131 -6.73 -2.10 17.19
CA PRO A 131 -7.43 -3.28 17.67
C PRO A 131 -6.62 -4.01 18.73
N THR A 132 -7.25 -4.75 19.63
CA THR A 132 -6.55 -5.58 20.61
C THR A 132 -5.66 -6.59 19.89
N TYR A 133 -4.40 -6.69 20.30
CA TYR A 133 -3.53 -7.77 19.85
C TYR A 133 -3.71 -8.95 20.80
N HIS A 134 -3.97 -10.13 20.24
CA HIS A 134 -4.08 -11.36 21.01
C HIS A 134 -2.87 -12.24 20.70
N ASP A 135 -2.20 -12.66 21.75
CA ASP A 135 -1.20 -13.71 21.69
C ASP A 135 -1.91 -15.05 21.95
N PHE A 136 -2.08 -15.83 20.88
CA PHE A 136 -2.77 -17.12 20.93
C PHE A 136 -2.01 -18.16 21.76
N GLU A 137 -0.69 -18.03 21.90
CA GLU A 137 0.13 -18.99 22.67
C GLU A 137 0.05 -18.70 24.17
N THR A 138 0.10 -17.41 24.54
CA THR A 138 0.11 -17.01 25.96
C THR A 138 -1.27 -16.63 26.50
N GLY A 139 -2.26 -16.44 25.64
CA GLY A 139 -3.60 -15.93 25.97
C GLY A 139 -3.62 -14.45 26.37
N ILE A 140 -2.49 -13.73 26.24
CA ILE A 140 -2.37 -12.36 26.71
C ILE A 140 -2.98 -11.40 25.69
N HIS A 141 -3.86 -10.51 26.17
CA HIS A 141 -4.40 -9.41 25.37
C HIS A 141 -3.58 -8.14 25.60
N LYS A 142 -2.98 -7.62 24.52
CA LYS A 142 -2.26 -6.33 24.51
C LYS A 142 -3.18 -5.26 23.91
N TYR A 143 -3.57 -4.27 24.72
CA TYR A 143 -4.50 -3.21 24.32
C TYR A 143 -3.79 -1.95 23.83
N SER A 144 -4.47 -1.16 22.98
CA SER A 144 -4.12 0.25 22.75
C SER A 144 -4.55 1.11 23.94
N LEU A 145 -4.15 2.38 23.97
CA LEU A 145 -4.34 3.27 25.13
C LEU A 145 -5.80 3.35 25.56
N ILE A 146 -6.72 3.66 24.64
CA ILE A 146 -8.13 3.89 25.00
C ILE A 146 -8.81 2.59 25.48
N PRO A 147 -8.78 1.47 24.72
CA PRO A 147 -9.29 0.20 25.22
C PRO A 147 -8.62 -0.29 26.50
N GLY A 148 -7.31 -0.05 26.65
CA GLY A 148 -6.54 -0.40 27.84
C GLY A 148 -6.97 0.38 29.07
N ILE A 149 -7.17 1.69 28.95
CA ILE A 149 -7.73 2.52 30.03
C ILE A 149 -9.16 2.06 30.39
N LEU A 150 -9.99 1.75 29.39
CA LEU A 150 -11.36 1.30 29.62
C LEU A 150 -11.43 -0.07 30.32
N ARG A 151 -10.49 -0.97 30.05
CA ARG A 151 -10.47 -2.33 30.64
C ARG A 151 -9.65 -2.44 31.93
N GLN A 152 -8.54 -1.70 32.03
CA GLN A 152 -7.55 -1.85 33.11
C GLN A 152 -7.40 -0.60 33.99
N GLY A 153 -8.01 0.53 33.60
CA GLY A 153 -8.00 1.78 34.35
C GLY A 153 -6.89 2.76 33.95
N TRP A 154 -6.88 3.92 34.63
CA TRP A 154 -6.06 5.10 34.29
C TRP A 154 -4.53 4.91 34.40
N GLY A 155 -4.05 3.79 34.93
CA GLY A 155 -2.62 3.46 35.05
C GLY A 155 -2.07 2.60 33.90
N TYR A 156 -2.88 2.28 32.88
CA TYR A 156 -2.45 1.44 31.78
C TYR A 156 -1.35 2.12 30.93
N SER A 157 -0.24 1.40 30.74
CA SER A 157 0.83 1.82 29.82
C SER A 157 0.76 0.98 28.54
N VAL A 158 0.84 1.65 27.40
CA VAL A 158 0.83 0.98 26.09
C VAL A 158 2.17 0.29 25.87
N ASN A 159 2.12 -0.99 25.49
CA ASN A 159 3.32 -1.73 25.10
C ASN A 159 3.94 -1.11 23.82
N PRO A 160 5.25 -0.76 23.81
CA PRO A 160 5.92 -0.20 22.63
C PRO A 160 5.80 -1.04 21.36
N GLU A 161 5.69 -2.37 21.49
CA GLU A 161 5.50 -3.31 20.37
C GLU A 161 4.29 -2.95 19.50
N ARG A 162 3.25 -2.37 20.12
CA ARG A 162 2.04 -1.89 19.43
C ARG A 162 2.32 -0.87 18.36
N MET A 163 3.35 -0.05 18.54
CA MET A 163 3.70 0.99 17.58
C MET A 163 4.38 0.42 16.33
N ILE A 164 4.85 -0.83 16.39
CA ILE A 164 5.62 -1.48 15.34
C ILE A 164 4.76 -2.53 14.62
N THR A 165 3.68 -2.99 15.25
CA THR A 165 2.69 -3.85 14.61
C THR A 165 2.12 -3.18 13.36
N SER A 166 2.34 -3.80 12.21
CA SER A 166 1.86 -3.27 10.93
C SER A 166 0.33 -3.21 10.89
N SER A 167 -0.20 -2.20 10.19
CA SER A 167 -1.62 -2.09 9.88
C SER A 167 -1.84 -1.70 8.42
N ALA A 168 -3.09 -1.74 7.96
CA ALA A 168 -3.40 -1.29 6.60
C ALA A 168 -2.92 0.16 6.33
N LEU A 169 -2.89 1.02 7.35
CA LEU A 169 -2.38 2.39 7.24
C LEU A 169 -0.87 2.42 6.99
N SER A 170 -0.06 1.68 7.76
CA SER A 170 1.39 1.62 7.52
C SER A 170 1.70 1.00 6.17
N MET A 171 0.95 -0.03 5.77
CA MET A 171 1.09 -0.67 4.47
C MET A 171 0.83 0.29 3.30
N ILE A 172 -0.27 1.04 3.34
CA ILE A 172 -0.57 2.05 2.31
C ILE A 172 0.49 3.16 2.35
N ALA A 173 0.88 3.62 3.53
CA ALA A 173 1.90 4.65 3.70
C ALA A 173 3.24 4.25 3.08
N LEU A 174 3.75 3.06 3.43
CA LEU A 174 5.00 2.52 2.92
C LEU A 174 4.93 2.29 1.41
N ASN A 175 3.80 1.78 0.89
CA ASN A 175 3.58 1.66 -0.55
C ASN A 175 3.66 3.01 -1.26
N LEU A 176 3.06 4.07 -0.72
CA LEU A 176 3.14 5.41 -1.31
C LEU A 176 4.56 5.99 -1.25
N LEU A 177 5.30 5.77 -0.17
CA LEU A 177 6.68 6.21 -0.02
C LEU A 177 7.60 5.50 -1.01
N VAL A 178 7.53 4.16 -1.07
CA VAL A 178 8.35 3.33 -1.97
C VAL A 178 8.00 3.60 -3.43
N LEU A 179 6.72 3.57 -3.79
CA LEU A 179 6.31 3.84 -5.17
C LEU A 179 6.54 5.31 -5.54
N GLY A 180 6.43 6.25 -4.61
CA GLY A 180 6.80 7.64 -4.79
C GLY A 180 8.28 7.81 -5.11
N LEU A 181 9.15 7.12 -4.38
CA LEU A 181 10.60 7.08 -4.62
C LEU A 181 10.94 6.46 -5.98
N LEU A 182 10.34 5.30 -6.27
CA LEU A 182 10.52 4.62 -7.55
C LEU A 182 10.04 5.48 -8.72
N ALA A 183 8.87 6.11 -8.58
CA ALA A 183 8.33 7.00 -9.60
C ALA A 183 9.22 8.22 -9.82
N PHE A 184 9.71 8.84 -8.74
CA PHE A 184 10.70 9.90 -8.83
C PHE A 184 11.91 9.47 -9.64
N TRP A 185 12.51 8.31 -9.34
CA TRP A 185 13.70 7.85 -10.06
C TRP A 185 13.43 7.46 -11.52
N LEU A 186 12.34 6.73 -11.77
CA LEU A 186 12.02 6.18 -13.09
C LEU A 186 11.54 7.24 -14.08
N PHE A 187 10.73 8.19 -13.62
CA PHE A 187 10.15 9.25 -14.45
C PHE A 187 10.94 10.55 -14.43
N ARG A 188 12.01 10.64 -13.63
CA ARG A 188 12.94 11.77 -13.70
C ARG A 188 13.60 11.83 -15.08
N ASN A 189 13.55 13.03 -15.67
CA ASN A 189 14.14 13.40 -16.96
C ASN A 189 13.54 12.62 -18.15
N ASN A 190 12.71 13.28 -18.97
CA ASN A 190 12.08 12.73 -20.19
C ASN A 190 11.17 11.51 -19.95
N PRO A 191 10.08 11.65 -19.18
CA PRO A 191 9.19 10.54 -18.83
C PRO A 191 8.49 9.91 -20.04
N LYS A 192 8.27 10.69 -21.11
CA LYS A 192 7.62 10.23 -22.36
C LYS A 192 8.35 9.06 -23.01
N GLN A 193 9.65 9.23 -23.28
CA GLN A 193 10.47 8.20 -23.92
C GLN A 193 10.65 6.96 -23.04
N LYS A 194 10.58 7.16 -21.71
CA LYS A 194 10.81 6.11 -20.72
C LYS A 194 9.56 5.31 -20.38
N LEU A 195 8.35 5.70 -20.83
CA LEU A 195 7.10 5.06 -20.40
C LEU A 195 7.07 3.54 -20.66
N LYS A 196 7.43 3.10 -21.87
CA LYS A 196 7.50 1.65 -22.21
C LYS A 196 8.53 0.90 -21.38
N ARG A 197 9.70 1.51 -21.14
CA ARG A 197 10.77 0.95 -20.32
C ARG A 197 10.34 0.84 -18.86
N ASN A 198 9.75 1.90 -18.31
CA ASN A 198 9.31 1.96 -16.93
C ASN A 198 8.18 0.96 -16.65
N LYS A 199 7.27 0.71 -17.60
CA LYS A 199 6.29 -0.38 -17.50
C LYS A 199 6.95 -1.74 -17.29
N ARG A 200 8.00 -2.05 -18.06
CA ARG A 200 8.76 -3.31 -17.91
C ARG A 200 9.48 -3.35 -16.55
N ILE A 201 10.06 -2.24 -16.13
CA ILE A 201 10.74 -2.15 -14.82
C ILE A 201 9.75 -2.40 -13.67
N PHE A 202 8.56 -1.79 -13.70
CA PHE A 202 7.53 -2.06 -12.68
C PHE A 202 7.10 -3.53 -12.63
N LEU A 203 6.97 -4.18 -13.79
CA LEU A 203 6.64 -5.61 -13.85
C LEU A 203 7.76 -6.46 -13.23
N ILE A 204 9.02 -6.19 -13.60
CA ILE A 204 10.18 -6.90 -13.05
C ILE A 204 10.30 -6.67 -11.54
N LEU A 205 10.20 -5.42 -11.08
CA LEU A 205 10.25 -5.09 -9.65
C LEU A 205 9.09 -5.72 -8.88
N GLY A 206 7.88 -5.75 -9.45
CA GLY A 206 6.74 -6.41 -8.84
C GLY A 206 6.97 -7.92 -8.69
N PHE A 207 7.52 -8.57 -9.72
CA PHE A 207 7.88 -9.99 -9.65
C PHE A 207 8.95 -10.25 -8.59
N ILE A 208 10.03 -9.45 -8.58
CA ILE A 208 11.08 -9.52 -7.57
C ILE A 208 10.49 -9.34 -6.18
N PHE A 209 9.63 -8.34 -5.96
CA PHE A 209 9.03 -8.07 -4.66
C PHE A 209 8.16 -9.24 -4.17
N VAL A 210 7.34 -9.83 -5.05
CA VAL A 210 6.54 -11.01 -4.70
C VAL A 210 7.44 -12.20 -4.38
N SER A 211 8.53 -12.41 -5.11
CA SER A 211 9.52 -13.44 -4.77
C SER A 211 10.21 -13.16 -3.43
N PHE A 212 10.50 -11.89 -3.13
CA PHE A 212 11.11 -11.49 -1.87
C PHE A 212 10.16 -11.62 -0.68
N ALA A 213 8.85 -11.54 -0.89
CA ALA A 213 7.86 -11.74 0.16
C ALA A 213 7.98 -13.13 0.83
N PHE A 214 8.51 -14.14 0.13
CA PHE A 214 8.76 -15.45 0.74
C PHE A 214 9.90 -15.43 1.78
N PHE A 215 10.82 -14.48 1.72
CA PHE A 215 11.83 -14.29 2.77
C PHE A 215 11.22 -13.75 4.07
N GLN A 216 9.95 -13.34 4.08
CA GLN A 216 9.25 -12.95 5.30
C GLN A 216 9.26 -14.06 6.34
N ILE A 217 9.22 -15.34 5.94
CA ILE A 217 9.22 -16.48 6.88
C ILE A 217 10.49 -16.50 7.75
N PRO A 218 11.73 -16.54 7.20
CA PRO A 218 12.93 -16.48 8.02
C PRO A 218 13.14 -15.11 8.68
N LEU A 219 12.72 -14.01 8.05
CA LEU A 219 12.77 -12.67 8.66
C LEU A 219 11.90 -12.58 9.91
N ASN A 220 10.76 -13.26 9.94
CA ASN A 220 9.85 -13.27 11.09
C ASN A 220 10.51 -13.88 12.34
N ILE A 221 11.37 -14.90 12.17
CA ILE A 221 12.13 -15.47 13.29
C ILE A 221 13.09 -14.42 13.88
N ILE A 222 13.76 -13.65 13.02
CA ILE A 222 14.65 -12.56 13.46
C ILE A 222 13.84 -11.45 14.16
N TYR A 223 12.68 -11.10 13.61
CA TYR A 223 11.74 -10.14 14.19
C TYR A 223 11.35 -10.55 15.61
N LEU A 224 10.86 -11.78 15.80
CA LEU A 224 10.42 -12.28 17.11
C LEU A 224 11.56 -12.24 18.12
N ASN A 225 12.75 -12.74 17.76
CA ASN A 225 13.92 -12.69 18.63
C ASN A 225 14.32 -11.26 19.06
N LEU A 226 14.13 -10.26 18.20
CA LEU A 226 14.42 -8.86 18.52
C LEU A 226 13.36 -8.22 19.41
N VAL A 227 12.08 -8.56 19.18
CA VAL A 227 10.97 -8.12 20.02
C VAL A 227 11.12 -8.70 21.43
N ASP A 228 11.42 -9.99 21.55
CA ASP A 228 11.65 -10.67 22.83
C ASP A 228 12.85 -10.08 23.58
N ALA A 229 13.88 -9.66 22.84
CA ALA A 229 15.04 -8.95 23.38
C ALA A 229 14.77 -7.46 23.71
N ASN A 230 13.54 -6.96 23.56
CA ASN A 230 13.15 -5.55 23.70
C ASN A 230 13.96 -4.59 22.81
N LYS A 231 14.50 -5.08 21.68
CA LYS A 231 15.30 -4.30 20.72
C LYS A 231 14.42 -3.75 19.61
N TYR A 232 13.57 -2.79 19.95
CA TYR A 232 12.56 -2.24 19.05
C TYR A 232 13.12 -1.41 17.88
N PHE A 233 14.27 -0.75 18.04
CA PHE A 233 14.81 0.11 16.99
C PHE A 233 15.27 -0.67 15.74
N PRO A 234 16.05 -1.77 15.85
CA PRO A 234 16.34 -2.64 14.72
C PRO A 234 15.11 -3.22 14.01
N VAL A 235 14.03 -3.46 14.76
CA VAL A 235 12.78 -4.02 14.20
C VAL A 235 12.15 -3.09 13.17
N LEU A 236 12.33 -1.77 13.29
CA LEU A 236 11.81 -0.80 12.32
C LEU A 236 12.47 -0.89 10.93
N PHE A 237 13.60 -1.58 10.80
CA PHE A 237 14.35 -1.74 9.55
C PHE A 237 14.19 -3.12 8.91
N LEU A 238 13.50 -4.04 9.57
CA LEU A 238 13.14 -5.37 9.03
C LEU A 238 11.85 -5.28 8.23
#